data_AF-A0A957M002-F1
#
_entry.id   AF-A0A957M002-F1
#
_cell.length_a   1.000
_cell.length_b   1.000
_cell.length_c   1.000
_cell.angle_alpha   90.00
_cell.angle_beta   90.00
_cell.angle_gamma   90.00
#
_symmetry.space_group_name_H-M   'P 1'
#
loop_
_entity.id
_entity.type
_entity.pdbx_description
1 polymer ?
#
loop_
_entity_poly.entity_id
_entity_poly.type
_entity_poly.pdbx_seq_one_letter_code
_entity_poly.pdbx_strand_id
1 'polypeptide(L)'
;MNYWTIFFLGVFVGWLVEWIIDWLFWRRTLRKIYDNETYLERELALARSQLGDADADESYVSKLQTQLNMARIETASIRQQRDALQAEMDALHAGADLSGLDVRSGLLVDLGPDAAEVGTPEQDSPTSDAESRIYVQRDDLEVINGIGPVYEKRLYAAGVETYAQLAALSIQELAELVQAEDWQELDYAGWIAQAGQFAQVAHHELLPDRLEDISGIGPAYAKRLRAADIRSFEQLSASSTRQLEEILGKGRLADYASWIEQAKRYAQLLSNERVPSELERIKGIGPVFAARLELAGIHTFQSLSQLSEAQLREIIGEAGWPLVNYAGWMAQARRLTER
;
A
#
# COMPACT_ATOMS: atom_id res chain seq x y z
N MET A 1 55.79 -40.90 -45.17
CA MET A 1 54.97 -40.67 -43.97
C MET A 1 55.88 -40.88 -42.76
N ASN A 2 56.24 -39.81 -42.05
CA ASN A 2 57.29 -39.89 -41.03
C ASN A 2 56.78 -40.66 -39.82
N TYR A 3 57.50 -41.69 -39.37
CA TYR A 3 57.12 -42.50 -38.20
C TYR A 3 56.78 -41.66 -36.96
N TRP A 4 57.42 -40.50 -36.81
CA TRP A 4 57.12 -39.49 -35.80
C TRP A 4 55.68 -38.97 -35.85
N THR A 5 55.09 -38.79 -37.03
CA THR A 5 53.70 -38.30 -37.17
C THR A 5 52.69 -39.31 -36.64
N ILE A 6 52.91 -40.60 -36.86
CA ILE A 6 52.03 -41.67 -36.38
C ILE A 6 52.15 -41.81 -34.85
N PHE A 7 53.36 -41.66 -34.31
CA PHE A 7 53.61 -41.66 -32.87
C PHE A 7 52.89 -40.51 -32.15
N PHE A 8 53.06 -39.27 -32.62
CA PHE A 8 52.38 -38.11 -32.02
C PHE A 8 50.86 -38.16 -32.19
N LEU A 9 50.37 -38.69 -33.32
CA LEU A 9 48.94 -38.87 -33.55
C LEU A 9 48.32 -39.85 -32.54
N GLY A 10 49.01 -40.96 -32.25
CA GLY A 10 48.56 -41.92 -31.24
C GLY A 10 48.47 -41.31 -29.83
N VAL A 11 49.49 -40.54 -29.44
CA VAL A 11 49.52 -39.85 -28.14
C VAL A 11 48.40 -38.81 -28.04
N PHE A 12 48.18 -38.03 -29.11
CA PHE A 12 47.14 -37.02 -29.13
C PHE A 12 45.73 -37.62 -29.07
N VAL A 13 45.49 -38.72 -29.79
CA VAL A 13 44.21 -39.44 -29.74
C VAL A 13 43.96 -40.03 -28.36
N GLY A 14 44.97 -40.64 -27.73
CA GLY A 14 44.86 -41.15 -26.36
C GLY A 14 44.53 -40.05 -25.35
N TRP A 15 45.22 -38.91 -25.43
CA TRP A 15 44.97 -37.75 -24.57
C TRP A 15 43.56 -37.18 -24.76
N LEU A 16 43.08 -37.09 -26.02
CA LEU A 16 41.73 -36.61 -26.32
C LEU A 16 40.65 -37.53 -25.74
N VAL A 17 40.86 -38.85 -25.79
CA VAL A 17 39.92 -39.83 -25.24
C VAL A 17 39.83 -39.73 -23.72
N GLU A 18 40.95 -39.62 -23.01
CA GLU A 18 40.96 -39.38 -21.56
C GLU A 18 40.23 -38.08 -21.21
N TRP A 19 40.52 -37.00 -21.95
CA TRP A 19 39.88 -35.70 -21.73
C TRP A 19 38.37 -35.75 -21.94
N ILE A 20 37.89 -36.47 -22.96
CA ILE A 20 36.45 -36.66 -23.21
C ILE A 20 35.78 -37.46 -22.09
N ILE A 21 36.43 -38.50 -21.58
CA ILE A 21 35.92 -39.31 -20.47
C ILE A 21 35.80 -38.47 -19.20
N ASP A 22 36.85 -37.70 -18.88
CA ASP A 22 36.87 -36.84 -17.69
C ASP A 22 35.84 -35.70 -17.80
N TRP A 23 35.70 -35.09 -18.98
CA TRP A 23 34.69 -34.08 -19.27
C TRP A 23 33.26 -34.62 -19.16
N LEU A 24 32.99 -35.82 -19.67
CA LEU A 24 31.66 -36.45 -19.55
C LEU A 24 31.34 -36.85 -18.11
N PHE A 25 32.33 -37.35 -17.37
CA PHE A 25 32.17 -37.75 -15.98
C PHE A 25 31.95 -36.53 -15.07
N TRP A 26 32.74 -35.46 -15.25
CA TRP A 26 32.58 -34.20 -14.51
C TRP A 26 31.30 -33.47 -14.88
N ARG A 27 30.92 -33.38 -16.16
CA ARG A 27 29.70 -32.69 -16.62
C ARG A 27 28.41 -33.39 -16.17
N ARG A 28 28.45 -34.69 -15.86
CA ARG A 28 27.30 -35.42 -15.30
C ARG A 28 27.29 -35.43 -13.78
N THR A 29 28.46 -35.38 -13.14
CA THR A 29 28.58 -35.39 -11.67
C THR A 29 28.40 -34.01 -11.04
N LEU A 30 28.82 -32.93 -11.72
CA LEU A 30 28.62 -31.55 -11.25
C LEU A 30 27.14 -31.11 -11.18
N ARG A 31 26.27 -31.65 -12.05
CA ARG A 31 24.83 -31.38 -12.01
C ARG A 31 24.20 -31.83 -10.69
N LYS A 32 24.58 -33.01 -10.19
CA LYS A 32 24.05 -33.55 -8.93
C LYS A 32 24.52 -32.78 -7.70
N ILE A 33 25.70 -32.17 -7.75
CA ILE A 33 26.26 -31.38 -6.65
C ILE A 33 25.58 -29.99 -6.61
N TYR A 34 25.37 -29.35 -7.77
CA TYR A 34 24.64 -28.08 -7.88
C TYR A 34 23.14 -28.19 -7.50
N ASP A 35 22.48 -29.29 -7.86
CA ASP A 35 21.08 -29.53 -7.51
C ASP A 35 20.88 -29.74 -6.00
N ASN A 36 21.87 -30.33 -5.30
CA ASN A 36 21.82 -30.51 -3.84
C ASN A 36 22.08 -29.20 -3.08
N GLU A 37 23.03 -28.40 -3.54
CA GLU A 37 23.32 -27.09 -2.93
C GLU A 37 22.11 -26.16 -3.03
N THR A 38 21.47 -26.11 -4.20
CA THR A 38 20.21 -25.38 -4.39
C THR A 38 19.03 -25.96 -3.61
N TYR A 39 19.00 -27.27 -3.35
CA TYR A 39 17.98 -27.90 -2.50
C TYR A 39 18.16 -27.51 -1.02
N LEU A 40 19.38 -27.60 -0.49
CA LEU A 40 19.68 -27.20 0.90
C LEU A 40 19.48 -25.70 1.11
N GLU A 41 19.84 -24.85 0.14
CA GLU A 41 19.58 -23.41 0.22
C GLU A 41 18.09 -23.09 0.22
N ARG A 42 17.27 -23.81 -0.58
CA ARG A 42 15.81 -23.67 -0.56
C ARG A 42 15.24 -24.11 0.79
N GLU A 43 15.72 -25.21 1.35
CA GLU A 43 15.25 -25.69 2.65
C GLU A 43 15.66 -24.74 3.80
N LEU A 44 16.87 -24.20 3.78
CA LEU A 44 17.33 -23.16 4.71
C LEU A 44 16.55 -21.85 4.53
N ALA A 45 16.22 -21.46 3.30
CA ALA A 45 15.39 -20.28 3.03
C ALA A 45 13.96 -20.47 3.55
N LEU A 46 13.38 -21.67 3.38
CA LEU A 46 12.08 -22.01 3.95
C LEU A 46 12.10 -22.04 5.48
N ALA A 47 13.13 -22.62 6.10
CA ALA A 47 13.29 -22.64 7.55
C ALA A 47 13.52 -21.24 8.13
N ARG A 48 14.30 -20.38 7.46
CA ARG A 48 14.48 -18.97 7.85
C ARG A 48 13.22 -18.14 7.67
N SER A 49 12.46 -18.37 6.60
CA SER A 49 11.15 -17.75 6.42
C SER A 49 10.19 -18.14 7.55
N GLN A 50 10.16 -19.42 7.94
CA GLN A 50 9.31 -19.89 9.05
C GLN A 50 9.74 -19.31 10.41
N LEU A 51 11.03 -19.08 10.63
CA LEU A 51 11.51 -18.37 11.83
C LEU A 51 11.11 -16.89 11.79
N GLY A 52 11.26 -16.24 10.63
CA GLY A 52 10.84 -14.85 10.43
C GLY A 52 9.33 -14.65 10.59
N ASP A 53 8.52 -15.63 10.20
CA ASP A 53 7.06 -15.65 10.44
C ASP A 53 6.74 -15.72 11.94
N ALA A 54 7.51 -16.47 12.73
CA ALA A 54 7.35 -16.54 14.18
C ALA A 54 7.78 -15.23 14.88
N ASP A 55 8.87 -14.61 14.43
CA ASP A 55 9.33 -13.31 14.94
C ASP A 55 8.36 -12.16 14.56
N ALA A 56 7.74 -12.25 13.37
CA ALA A 56 6.71 -11.31 12.92
C ALA A 56 5.43 -11.43 13.75
N ASP A 57 5.01 -12.66 14.07
CA ASP A 57 3.90 -12.93 14.99
C ASP A 57 4.19 -12.38 16.39
N GLU A 58 5.42 -12.53 16.90
CA GLU A 58 5.83 -11.97 18.20
C GLU A 58 5.83 -10.44 18.21
N SER A 59 6.31 -9.82 17.13
CA SER A 59 6.26 -8.36 16.94
C SER A 59 4.81 -7.85 16.89
N TYR A 60 3.92 -8.56 16.20
CA TYR A 60 2.50 -8.20 16.10
C TYR A 60 1.79 -8.32 17.46
N VAL A 61 2.04 -9.39 18.21
CA VAL A 61 1.48 -9.57 19.57
C VAL A 61 1.99 -8.49 20.53
N SER A 62 3.27 -8.14 20.46
CA SER A 62 3.87 -7.07 21.28
C SER A 62 3.26 -5.70 20.98
N LYS A 63 3.02 -5.39 19.70
CA LYS A 63 2.31 -4.18 19.27
C LYS A 63 0.87 -4.15 19.81
N LEU A 64 0.13 -5.25 19.69
CA LEU A 64 -1.23 -5.37 20.22
C LEU A 64 -1.28 -5.17 21.74
N GLN A 65 -0.34 -5.76 22.48
CA GLN A 65 -0.27 -5.61 23.93
C GLN A 65 0.04 -4.18 24.35
N THR A 66 0.93 -3.50 23.62
CA THR A 66 1.24 -2.09 23.86
C THR A 66 0.01 -1.21 23.60
N GLN A 67 -0.70 -1.43 22.49
CA GLN A 67 -1.95 -0.73 22.18
C GLN A 67 -3.03 -0.98 23.24
N LEU A 68 -3.19 -2.22 23.71
CA LEU A 68 -4.14 -2.56 24.78
C LEU A 68 -3.80 -1.84 26.08
N ASN A 69 -2.52 -1.76 26.44
CA ASN A 69 -2.07 -1.07 27.64
C ASN A 69 -2.29 0.44 27.53
N MET A 70 -2.04 1.05 26.38
CA MET A 70 -2.30 2.47 26.13
C MET A 70 -3.80 2.80 26.20
N ALA A 71 -4.65 2.01 25.54
CA ALA A 71 -6.10 2.18 25.59
C ALA A 71 -6.67 2.01 27.02
N ARG A 72 -6.10 1.11 27.83
CA ARG A 72 -6.45 0.97 29.25
C ARG A 72 -6.09 2.20 30.08
N ILE A 73 -4.94 2.81 29.82
CA ILE A 73 -4.51 4.04 30.50
C ILE A 73 -5.42 5.21 30.10
N GLU A 74 -5.77 5.32 28.82
CA GLU A 74 -6.67 6.36 28.31
C GLU A 74 -8.10 6.24 28.85
N THR A 75 -8.66 5.03 28.88
CA THR A 75 -9.99 4.81 29.47
C THR A 75 -10.01 5.10 30.98
N ALA A 76 -8.91 4.84 31.70
CA ALA A 76 -8.76 5.21 33.10
C ALA A 76 -8.71 6.74 33.29
N SER A 77 -7.98 7.47 32.43
CA SER A 77 -7.88 8.93 32.52
C SER A 77 -9.20 9.64 32.15
N ILE A 78 -9.90 9.16 31.13
CA ILE A 78 -11.24 9.65 30.75
C ILE A 78 -12.23 9.43 31.90
N ARG A 79 -12.18 8.26 32.55
CA ARG A 79 -13.03 7.97 33.70
C ARG A 79 -12.75 8.93 34.86
N GLN A 80 -11.49 9.18 35.16
CA GLN A 80 -11.09 10.13 36.20
C GLN A 80 -11.55 11.56 35.89
N GLN A 81 -11.46 12.02 34.64
CA GLN A 81 -11.96 13.32 34.22
C GLN A 81 -13.47 13.44 34.36
N ARG A 82 -14.22 12.39 33.99
CA ARG A 82 -15.67 12.34 34.18
C ARG A 82 -16.03 12.45 35.65
N ASP A 83 -15.38 11.70 36.51
CA ASP A 83 -15.67 11.68 37.95
C ASP A 83 -15.35 13.05 38.59
N ALA A 84 -14.29 13.73 38.13
CA ALA A 84 -13.95 15.08 38.56
C ALA A 84 -15.00 16.13 38.13
N LEU A 85 -15.43 16.08 36.86
CA LEU A 85 -16.50 16.96 36.34
C LEU A 85 -17.83 16.72 37.07
N GLN A 86 -18.16 15.46 37.35
CA GLN A 86 -19.38 15.11 38.08
C GLN A 86 -19.33 15.68 39.52
N ALA A 87 -18.19 15.58 40.20
CA ALA A 87 -18.00 16.15 41.53
C ALA A 87 -18.08 17.68 41.54
N GLU A 88 -17.59 18.35 40.48
CA GLU A 88 -17.74 19.79 40.29
C GLU A 88 -19.21 20.20 40.08
N MET A 89 -19.95 19.44 39.25
CA MET A 89 -21.39 19.63 39.07
C MET A 89 -22.17 19.45 40.37
N ASP A 90 -21.85 18.43 41.16
CA ASP A 90 -22.52 18.15 42.44
C ASP A 90 -22.22 19.25 43.48
N ALA A 91 -20.98 19.78 43.49
CA ALA A 91 -20.60 20.91 44.35
C ALA A 91 -21.33 22.22 43.96
N LEU A 92 -21.52 22.46 42.66
CA LEU A 92 -22.31 23.60 42.18
C LEU A 92 -23.81 23.44 42.48
N HIS A 93 -24.35 22.22 42.40
CA HIS A 93 -25.75 21.94 42.74
C HIS A 93 -26.02 22.06 44.25
N ALA A 94 -25.07 21.64 45.10
CA ALA A 94 -25.16 21.79 46.55
C ALA A 94 -25.03 23.25 47.03
N GLY A 95 -24.42 24.12 46.23
CA GLY A 95 -24.35 25.57 46.48
C GLY A 95 -25.56 26.37 46.02
N ALA A 96 -26.43 25.78 45.19
CA ALA A 96 -27.63 26.41 44.65
C ALA A 96 -28.89 26.05 45.47
N ASP A 97 -28.92 26.44 46.74
CA ASP A 97 -30.18 26.48 47.49
C ASP A 97 -31.04 27.65 46.98
N LEU A 98 -31.83 27.39 45.94
CA LEU A 98 -32.85 28.30 45.42
C LEU A 98 -34.26 27.86 45.89
N SER A 99 -34.37 27.50 47.16
CA SER A 99 -35.65 27.25 47.84
C SER A 99 -36.41 28.55 48.15
N GLY A 100 -36.67 29.40 47.15
CA GLY A 100 -37.44 30.61 47.40
C GLY A 100 -37.55 31.62 46.27
N LEU A 101 -38.06 31.24 45.09
CA LEU A 101 -38.64 32.23 44.16
C LEU A 101 -39.90 31.64 43.48
N ASP A 102 -41.05 32.17 43.94
CA ASP A 102 -42.39 32.05 43.36
C ASP A 102 -42.51 33.03 42.18
N VAL A 103 -42.71 32.55 40.94
CA VAL A 103 -43.45 33.30 39.91
C VAL A 103 -44.18 32.35 38.95
N ARG A 104 -45.49 32.53 38.94
CA ARG A 104 -46.50 31.98 38.03
C ARG A 104 -46.29 32.37 36.56
N SER A 105 -46.69 31.44 35.69
CA SER A 105 -47.46 31.61 34.46
C SER A 105 -47.19 32.81 33.53
N GLY A 106 -46.72 32.48 32.32
CA GLY A 106 -47.12 33.17 31.08
C GLY A 106 -45.94 33.59 30.20
N LEU A 107 -45.75 32.92 29.06
CA LEU A 107 -46.00 33.52 27.75
C LEU A 107 -45.84 32.47 26.63
N LEU A 108 -46.72 32.59 25.65
CA LEU A 108 -47.00 31.73 24.53
C LEU A 108 -46.53 32.49 23.28
N VAL A 109 -45.64 31.93 22.46
CA VAL A 109 -45.30 32.40 21.08
C VAL A 109 -44.90 31.15 20.30
N ASP A 110 -45.78 30.52 19.53
CA ASP A 110 -46.32 30.86 18.19
C ASP A 110 -45.55 30.14 17.08
N LEU A 111 -46.27 29.27 16.38
CA LEU A 111 -45.85 28.52 15.20
C LEU A 111 -46.51 29.19 13.99
N GLY A 112 -45.70 29.66 13.05
CA GLY A 112 -46.16 30.18 11.76
C GLY A 112 -45.19 29.77 10.63
N PRO A 113 -45.66 29.09 9.57
CA PRO A 113 -44.83 28.58 8.48
C PRO A 113 -44.73 29.60 7.34
N ASP A 114 -43.65 29.54 6.55
CA ASP A 114 -43.78 29.89 5.13
C ASP A 114 -42.72 29.21 4.24
N ALA A 115 -43.16 28.85 3.05
CA ALA A 115 -42.45 28.12 2.01
C ALA A 115 -42.17 29.05 0.81
N ALA A 116 -41.53 28.48 -0.23
CA ALA A 116 -41.32 29.00 -1.60
C ALA A 116 -40.11 29.96 -1.77
N GLU A 117 -39.26 29.88 -2.81
CA GLU A 117 -39.25 29.08 -4.05
C GLU A 117 -37.87 29.22 -4.76
N VAL A 118 -37.50 28.16 -5.50
CA VAL A 118 -36.92 28.12 -6.87
C VAL A 118 -35.53 28.70 -7.19
N GLY A 119 -34.71 27.86 -7.82
CA GLY A 119 -33.64 28.25 -8.74
C GLY A 119 -32.76 27.11 -9.23
N THR A 120 -33.20 26.35 -10.24
CA THR A 120 -32.33 25.58 -11.17
C THR A 120 -31.79 26.56 -12.24
N PRO A 121 -30.57 26.39 -12.77
CA PRO A 121 -30.30 25.49 -13.93
C PRO A 121 -28.86 24.88 -13.81
N GLU A 122 -28.26 24.06 -14.67
CA GLU A 122 -28.50 23.53 -16.01
C GLU A 122 -27.54 22.34 -16.18
N GLN A 123 -27.94 21.34 -16.97
CA GLN A 123 -27.07 20.26 -17.42
C GLN A 123 -26.05 20.80 -18.42
N ASP A 124 -24.81 20.32 -18.34
CA ASP A 124 -23.98 20.18 -19.53
C ASP A 124 -23.18 18.88 -19.46
N SER A 125 -23.39 18.03 -20.45
CA SER A 125 -22.59 16.84 -20.74
C SER A 125 -21.89 17.10 -22.07
N PRO A 126 -20.61 16.72 -22.18
CA PRO A 126 -20.26 15.88 -23.32
C PRO A 126 -19.51 14.63 -22.83
N THR A 127 -20.11 13.45 -22.99
CA THR A 127 -19.89 12.49 -24.08
C THR A 127 -18.50 11.84 -24.09
N SER A 128 -18.52 10.50 -23.96
CA SER A 128 -17.61 9.51 -24.54
C SER A 128 -16.12 9.84 -24.52
N ASP A 129 -15.40 9.24 -23.56
CA ASP A 129 -14.37 8.24 -23.87
C ASP A 129 -14.04 7.49 -22.57
N ALA A 130 -14.69 6.34 -22.43
CA ALA A 130 -14.62 5.43 -21.30
C ALA A 130 -13.50 4.39 -21.50
N GLU A 131 -12.27 4.84 -21.72
CA GLU A 131 -11.11 3.94 -21.73
C GLU A 131 -9.99 4.55 -20.87
N SER A 132 -9.73 3.88 -19.73
CA SER A 132 -8.52 4.03 -18.90
C SER A 132 -8.12 5.45 -18.48
N ARG A 133 -8.90 6.04 -17.56
CA ARG A 133 -8.31 7.02 -16.62
C ARG A 133 -7.50 6.28 -15.56
N ILE A 134 -6.38 5.68 -15.97
CA ILE A 134 -5.26 5.53 -15.03
C ILE A 134 -4.83 6.96 -14.75
N TYR A 135 -5.10 7.45 -13.55
CA TYR A 135 -4.53 8.69 -13.08
C TYR A 135 -3.01 8.51 -13.09
N VAL A 136 -2.34 8.98 -14.13
CA VAL A 136 -0.87 9.02 -14.16
C VAL A 136 -0.47 10.14 -13.21
N GLN A 137 -0.39 9.78 -11.93
CA GLN A 137 0.12 10.61 -10.87
C GLN A 137 1.63 10.77 -11.10
N ARG A 138 2.13 12.00 -11.00
CA ARG A 138 3.57 12.27 -11.12
C ARG A 138 4.30 11.68 -9.91
N ASP A 139 5.30 10.86 -10.16
CA ASP A 139 6.14 10.22 -9.14
C ASP A 139 7.33 11.11 -8.81
N ASP A 140 7.64 11.30 -7.53
CA ASP A 140 8.81 12.05 -7.05
C ASP A 140 10.13 11.36 -7.43
N LEU A 141 10.75 11.78 -8.54
CA LEU A 141 11.96 11.11 -9.03
C LEU A 141 13.21 11.45 -8.22
N GLU A 142 13.19 12.46 -7.32
CA GLU A 142 14.36 12.85 -6.51
C GLU A 142 14.82 11.75 -5.53
N VAL A 143 13.97 10.76 -5.31
CA VAL A 143 14.24 9.68 -4.35
C VAL A 143 15.16 8.60 -4.92
N ILE A 144 15.33 8.63 -6.24
CA ILE A 144 16.33 7.83 -6.93
C ILE A 144 17.67 8.50 -6.69
N ASN A 145 18.60 7.74 -6.13
CA ASN A 145 19.91 8.25 -5.76
C ASN A 145 20.65 8.81 -6.98
N GLY A 146 20.95 10.12 -6.92
CA GLY A 146 21.63 10.86 -7.99
C GLY A 146 20.70 11.73 -8.83
N ILE A 147 19.38 11.52 -8.78
CA ILE A 147 18.41 12.45 -9.39
C ILE A 147 18.16 13.59 -8.42
N GLY A 148 18.59 14.79 -8.80
CA GLY A 148 18.29 16.03 -8.07
C GLY A 148 17.15 16.83 -8.70
N PRO A 149 16.68 17.90 -8.04
CA PRO A 149 15.55 18.76 -8.47
C PRO A 149 15.70 19.33 -9.88
N VAL A 150 16.95 19.48 -10.37
CA VAL A 150 17.23 19.97 -11.72
C VAL A 150 16.92 18.89 -12.76
N TYR A 151 17.34 17.65 -12.51
CA TYR A 151 17.14 16.53 -13.42
C TYR A 151 15.70 16.03 -13.38
N GLU A 152 15.08 16.01 -12.21
CA GLU A 152 13.64 15.72 -12.06
C GLU A 152 12.79 16.66 -12.94
N LYS A 153 13.01 17.98 -12.85
CA LYS A 153 12.30 18.95 -13.69
C LYS A 153 12.51 18.74 -15.19
N ARG A 154 13.73 18.35 -15.60
CA ARG A 154 14.04 18.04 -17.00
C ARG A 154 13.30 16.78 -17.46
N LEU A 155 13.28 15.73 -16.64
CA LEU A 155 12.55 14.49 -16.90
C LEU A 155 11.04 14.75 -17.01
N TYR A 156 10.46 15.54 -16.12
CA TYR A 156 9.06 15.95 -16.23
C TYR A 156 8.78 16.78 -17.48
N ALA A 157 9.66 17.72 -17.84
CA ALA A 157 9.51 18.49 -19.07
C ALA A 157 9.60 17.62 -20.33
N ALA A 158 10.32 16.51 -20.25
CA ALA A 158 10.41 15.48 -21.29
C ALA A 158 9.23 14.48 -21.28
N GLY A 159 8.29 14.62 -20.35
CA GLY A 159 7.12 13.71 -20.22
C GLY A 159 7.41 12.41 -19.46
N VAL A 160 8.58 12.30 -18.83
CA VAL A 160 8.94 11.19 -17.93
C VAL A 160 8.46 11.57 -16.54
N GLU A 161 7.21 11.23 -16.26
CA GLU A 161 6.50 11.66 -15.06
C GLU A 161 6.36 10.54 -14.01
N THR A 162 6.70 9.30 -14.35
CA THR A 162 6.56 8.14 -13.46
C THR A 162 7.82 7.28 -13.41
N TYR A 163 8.01 6.52 -12.33
CA TYR A 163 9.07 5.52 -12.21
C TYR A 163 8.94 4.45 -13.29
N ALA A 164 7.72 4.08 -13.67
CA ALA A 164 7.48 3.10 -14.73
C ALA A 164 7.96 3.62 -16.09
N GLN A 165 7.70 4.90 -16.39
CA GLN A 165 8.21 5.54 -17.60
C GLN A 165 9.73 5.67 -17.56
N LEU A 166 10.31 6.07 -16.42
CA LEU A 166 11.76 6.19 -16.25
C LEU A 166 12.47 4.83 -16.39
N ALA A 167 11.89 3.76 -15.85
CA ALA A 167 12.42 2.40 -15.94
C ALA A 167 12.30 1.79 -17.35
N ALA A 168 11.41 2.33 -18.19
CA ALA A 168 11.23 1.89 -19.57
C ALA A 168 12.23 2.55 -20.54
N LEU A 169 12.93 3.59 -20.12
CA LEU A 169 13.93 4.28 -20.95
C LEU A 169 15.24 3.51 -21.03
N SER A 170 15.90 3.61 -22.17
CA SER A 170 17.28 3.20 -22.32
C SER A 170 18.25 4.24 -21.75
N ILE A 171 19.48 3.80 -21.44
CA ILE A 171 20.55 4.70 -20.99
C ILE A 171 20.81 5.83 -22.01
N GLN A 172 20.68 5.52 -23.30
CA GLN A 172 20.90 6.49 -24.38
C GLN A 172 19.80 7.56 -24.40
N GLU A 173 18.53 7.16 -24.34
CA GLU A 173 17.40 8.09 -24.28
C GLU A 173 17.47 8.94 -23.00
N LEU A 174 17.83 8.33 -21.87
CA LEU A 174 17.96 9.04 -20.60
C LEU A 174 19.06 10.11 -20.65
N ALA A 175 20.21 9.80 -21.26
CA ALA A 175 21.29 10.77 -21.45
C ALA A 175 20.90 11.95 -22.36
N GLU A 176 20.14 11.69 -23.43
CA GLU A 176 19.62 12.72 -24.34
C GLU A 176 18.60 13.64 -23.66
N LEU A 177 17.77 13.10 -22.76
CA LEU A 177 16.77 13.86 -22.02
C LEU A 177 17.37 14.67 -20.86
N VAL A 178 18.30 14.08 -20.13
CA VAL A 178 18.92 14.69 -18.95
C VAL A 178 19.90 15.80 -19.36
N GLN A 179 20.55 15.68 -20.53
CA GLN A 179 21.54 16.64 -21.05
C GLN A 179 22.55 17.03 -19.97
N ALA A 180 23.17 16.02 -19.35
CA ALA A 180 24.24 16.23 -18.39
C ALA A 180 25.51 16.68 -19.11
N GLU A 181 26.34 17.45 -18.42
CA GLU A 181 27.62 17.90 -18.97
C GLU A 181 28.60 16.72 -19.06
N ASP A 182 29.51 16.73 -20.03
CA ASP A 182 30.44 15.61 -20.32
C ASP A 182 31.35 15.20 -19.14
N TRP A 183 31.51 16.07 -18.14
CA TRP A 183 32.29 15.80 -16.92
C TRP A 183 31.48 15.22 -15.76
N GLN A 184 30.15 15.10 -15.92
CA GLN A 184 29.26 14.53 -14.92
C GLN A 184 29.00 13.05 -15.24
N GLU A 185 29.76 12.16 -14.60
CA GLU A 185 29.46 10.73 -14.63
C GLU A 185 28.19 10.44 -13.81
N LEU A 186 27.04 10.37 -14.49
CA LEU A 186 25.77 9.98 -13.88
C LEU A 186 25.55 8.47 -14.04
N ASP A 187 25.09 7.82 -12.96
CA ASP A 187 24.74 6.41 -12.97
C ASP A 187 23.31 6.19 -13.49
N TYR A 188 23.14 6.37 -14.81
CA TYR A 188 21.87 6.15 -15.50
C TYR A 188 21.35 4.71 -15.34
N ALA A 189 22.25 3.72 -15.27
CA ALA A 189 21.88 2.32 -15.05
C ALA A 189 21.28 2.12 -13.65
N GLY A 190 21.90 2.72 -12.63
CA GLY A 190 21.37 2.76 -11.26
C GLY A 190 20.02 3.47 -11.18
N TRP A 191 19.82 4.55 -11.94
CA TRP A 191 18.54 5.26 -11.99
C TRP A 191 17.41 4.40 -12.56
N ILE A 192 17.65 3.75 -13.70
CA ILE A 192 16.67 2.84 -14.34
C ILE A 192 16.36 1.66 -13.41
N ALA A 193 17.38 1.07 -12.78
CA ALA A 193 17.20 -0.06 -11.87
C ALA A 193 16.38 0.33 -10.62
N GLN A 194 16.68 1.46 -9.98
CA GLN A 194 15.92 1.96 -8.83
C GLN A 194 14.51 2.38 -9.23
N ALA A 195 14.34 3.05 -10.37
CA ALA A 195 13.02 3.35 -10.94
C ALA A 195 12.19 2.07 -11.15
N GLY A 196 12.81 0.99 -11.65
CA GLY A 196 12.14 -0.30 -11.82
C GLY A 196 11.67 -0.90 -10.49
N GLN A 197 12.46 -0.77 -9.42
CA GLN A 197 12.08 -1.21 -8.08
C GLN A 197 10.92 -0.37 -7.53
N PHE A 198 11.00 0.95 -7.62
CA PHE A 198 9.91 1.84 -7.21
C PHE A 198 8.65 1.61 -8.04
N ALA A 199 8.77 1.38 -9.34
CA ALA A 199 7.63 1.07 -10.21
C ALA A 199 6.96 -0.26 -9.82
N GLN A 200 7.71 -1.29 -9.43
CA GLN A 200 7.12 -2.55 -8.96
C GLN A 200 6.40 -2.39 -7.62
N VAL A 201 6.99 -1.64 -6.69
CA VAL A 201 6.39 -1.32 -5.38
C VAL A 201 5.14 -0.46 -5.57
N ALA A 202 5.25 0.64 -6.32
CA ALA A 202 4.14 1.52 -6.65
C ALA A 202 3.01 0.77 -7.35
N HIS A 203 3.34 -0.07 -8.35
CA HIS A 203 2.35 -0.88 -9.04
C HIS A 203 1.64 -1.81 -8.06
N HIS A 204 2.36 -2.55 -7.19
CA HIS A 204 1.75 -3.42 -6.18
C HIS A 204 0.85 -2.66 -5.19
N GLU A 205 1.28 -1.48 -4.75
CA GLU A 205 0.56 -0.64 -3.78
C GLU A 205 -0.65 0.10 -4.39
N LEU A 206 -0.62 0.40 -5.69
CA LEU A 206 -1.71 1.05 -6.43
C LEU A 206 -2.69 0.05 -7.05
N LEU A 207 -2.47 -1.26 -6.89
CA LEU A 207 -3.43 -2.26 -7.35
C LEU A 207 -4.78 -2.03 -6.63
N PRO A 208 -5.87 -1.81 -7.38
CA PRO A 208 -7.20 -1.68 -6.79
C PRO A 208 -7.69 -2.98 -6.14
N ASP A 209 -6.95 -4.08 -6.27
CA ASP A 209 -7.34 -5.42 -5.86
C ASP A 209 -6.34 -6.05 -4.87
N ARG A 210 -5.62 -5.20 -4.13
CA ARG A 210 -4.62 -5.64 -3.17
C ARG A 210 -5.29 -6.27 -1.94
N LEU A 211 -5.37 -7.59 -1.93
CA LEU A 211 -6.00 -8.37 -0.86
C LEU A 211 -5.35 -8.12 0.52
N GLU A 212 -4.08 -7.72 0.55
CA GLU A 212 -3.35 -7.35 1.76
C GLU A 212 -3.94 -6.12 2.48
N ASP A 213 -4.79 -5.32 1.82
CA ASP A 213 -5.47 -4.18 2.44
C ASP A 213 -6.63 -4.61 3.36
N ILE A 214 -6.99 -5.89 3.37
CA ILE A 214 -7.98 -6.47 4.29
C ILE A 214 -7.30 -6.87 5.59
N SER A 215 -7.85 -6.40 6.71
CA SER A 215 -7.31 -6.70 8.04
C SER A 215 -7.31 -8.20 8.30
N GLY A 216 -6.11 -8.73 8.60
CA GLY A 216 -5.85 -10.14 8.83
C GLY A 216 -5.31 -10.91 7.61
N ILE A 217 -5.36 -10.33 6.41
CA ILE A 217 -4.75 -10.93 5.21
C ILE A 217 -3.30 -10.44 5.10
N GLY A 218 -2.38 -11.21 5.68
CA GLY A 218 -0.95 -10.98 5.47
C GLY A 218 -0.46 -11.44 4.08
N PRO A 219 0.80 -11.10 3.70
CA PRO A 219 1.40 -11.49 2.42
C PRO A 219 1.35 -13.00 2.14
N ALA A 220 1.47 -13.83 3.18
CA ALA A 220 1.36 -15.28 3.09
C ALA A 220 -0.05 -15.73 2.66
N TYR A 221 -1.10 -15.18 3.27
CA TYR A 221 -2.48 -15.48 2.88
C TYR A 221 -2.80 -14.95 1.50
N ALA A 222 -2.42 -13.71 1.19
CA ALA A 222 -2.61 -13.13 -0.14
C ALA A 222 -1.92 -13.94 -1.25
N LYS A 223 -0.70 -14.44 -1.01
CA LYS A 223 0.00 -15.34 -1.95
C LYS A 223 -0.78 -16.63 -2.20
N ARG A 224 -1.33 -17.24 -1.15
CA ARG A 224 -2.12 -18.48 -1.25
C ARG A 224 -3.47 -18.26 -1.95
N LEU A 225 -4.14 -17.14 -1.66
CA LEU A 225 -5.35 -16.72 -2.36
C LEU A 225 -5.09 -16.54 -3.85
N ARG A 226 -4.01 -15.84 -4.21
CA ARG A 226 -3.60 -15.66 -5.61
C ARG A 226 -3.27 -16.96 -6.34
N ALA A 227 -2.67 -17.92 -5.62
CA ALA A 227 -2.39 -19.26 -6.15
C ALA A 227 -3.68 -20.07 -6.38
N ALA A 228 -4.75 -19.78 -5.64
CA ALA A 228 -6.09 -20.33 -5.82
C ALA A 228 -6.97 -19.48 -6.75
N ASP A 229 -6.37 -18.60 -7.55
CA ASP A 229 -7.05 -17.73 -8.52
C ASP A 229 -7.96 -16.65 -7.92
N ILE A 230 -7.88 -16.42 -6.61
CA ILE A 230 -8.53 -15.31 -5.92
C ILE A 230 -7.54 -14.14 -5.90
N ARG A 231 -7.72 -13.19 -6.83
CA ARG A 231 -6.82 -12.04 -7.05
C ARG A 231 -7.48 -10.69 -6.88
N SER A 232 -8.80 -10.63 -6.70
CA SER A 232 -9.55 -9.37 -6.55
C SER A 232 -10.45 -9.36 -5.32
N PHE A 233 -10.83 -8.17 -4.88
CA PHE A 233 -11.80 -8.00 -3.80
C PHE A 233 -13.16 -8.58 -4.19
N GLU A 234 -13.56 -8.44 -5.46
CA GLU A 234 -14.78 -9.04 -6.00
C GLU A 234 -14.74 -10.58 -5.85
N GLN A 235 -13.67 -11.23 -6.31
CA GLN A 235 -13.50 -12.69 -6.22
C GLN A 235 -13.46 -13.18 -4.78
N LEU A 236 -12.79 -12.44 -3.90
CA LEU A 236 -12.73 -12.78 -2.48
C LEU A 236 -14.11 -12.62 -1.81
N SER A 237 -14.87 -11.58 -2.15
CA SER A 237 -16.21 -11.35 -1.62
C SER A 237 -17.24 -12.38 -2.11
N ALA A 238 -17.03 -12.94 -3.30
CA ALA A 238 -17.85 -14.02 -3.85
C ALA A 238 -17.49 -15.40 -3.28
N SER A 239 -16.34 -15.52 -2.59
CA SER A 239 -15.89 -16.77 -1.99
C SER A 239 -16.68 -17.10 -0.72
N SER A 240 -16.82 -18.40 -0.42
CA SER A 240 -17.44 -18.84 0.83
C SER A 240 -16.39 -19.10 1.92
N THR A 241 -16.78 -18.98 3.19
CA THR A 241 -15.91 -19.33 4.33
C THR A 241 -15.36 -20.76 4.21
N ARG A 242 -16.19 -21.70 3.76
CA ARG A 242 -15.80 -23.10 3.52
C ARG A 242 -14.72 -23.23 2.43
N GLN A 243 -14.87 -22.51 1.33
CA GLN A 243 -13.88 -22.51 0.24
C GLN A 243 -12.55 -21.92 0.71
N LEU A 244 -12.59 -20.84 1.50
CA LEU A 244 -11.40 -20.24 2.10
C LEU A 244 -10.74 -21.17 3.11
N GLU A 245 -11.50 -21.89 3.94
CA GLU A 245 -10.97 -22.93 4.82
C GLU A 245 -10.29 -24.07 4.07
N GLU A 246 -10.79 -24.45 2.89
CA GLU A 246 -10.20 -25.50 2.07
C GLU A 246 -8.87 -25.06 1.44
N ILE A 247 -8.79 -23.82 0.96
CA ILE A 247 -7.59 -23.24 0.34
C ILE A 247 -6.53 -22.89 1.39
N LEU A 248 -6.97 -22.27 2.49
CA LEU A 248 -6.10 -21.64 3.49
C LEU A 248 -5.87 -22.54 4.72
N GLY A 249 -6.66 -23.60 4.87
CA GLY A 249 -6.68 -24.44 6.06
C GLY A 249 -7.53 -23.82 7.17
N LYS A 250 -7.76 -24.56 8.26
CA LYS A 250 -8.40 -24.00 9.47
C LYS A 250 -7.38 -23.15 10.23
N GLY A 251 -7.20 -21.91 9.80
CA GLY A 251 -6.36 -20.94 10.50
C GLY A 251 -6.95 -20.62 11.87
N ARG A 252 -6.19 -20.82 12.95
CA ARG A 252 -6.64 -20.59 14.34
C ARG A 252 -7.02 -19.13 14.64
N LEU A 253 -6.60 -18.19 13.78
CA LEU A 253 -6.75 -16.74 13.93
C LEU A 253 -7.43 -16.07 12.72
N ALA A 254 -7.80 -16.83 11.68
CA ALA A 254 -8.33 -16.26 10.46
C ALA A 254 -9.86 -16.17 10.51
N ASP A 255 -10.39 -14.95 10.61
CA ASP A 255 -11.82 -14.69 10.48
C ASP A 255 -12.19 -14.48 9.01
N TYR A 256 -12.43 -15.60 8.31
CA TYR A 256 -12.79 -15.58 6.89
C TYR A 256 -14.11 -14.83 6.63
N ALA A 257 -15.03 -14.78 7.59
CA ALA A 257 -16.27 -14.03 7.43
C ALA A 257 -15.98 -12.53 7.40
N SER A 258 -15.13 -12.05 8.31
CA SER A 258 -14.65 -10.67 8.31
C SER A 258 -13.92 -10.31 7.01
N TRP A 259 -13.11 -11.22 6.46
CA TRP A 259 -12.40 -10.98 5.20
C TRP A 259 -13.35 -10.82 4.02
N ILE A 260 -14.37 -11.68 3.92
CA ILE A 260 -15.38 -11.62 2.85
C ILE A 260 -16.15 -10.29 2.93
N GLU A 261 -16.57 -9.87 4.13
CA GLU A 261 -17.27 -8.61 4.32
C GLU A 261 -16.39 -7.39 4.01
N GLN A 262 -15.13 -7.38 4.45
CA GLN A 262 -14.19 -6.32 4.11
C GLN A 262 -13.92 -6.26 2.59
N ALA A 263 -13.73 -7.40 1.94
CA ALA A 263 -13.57 -7.49 0.48
C ALA A 263 -14.80 -6.94 -0.26
N LYS A 264 -16.00 -7.26 0.23
CA LYS A 264 -17.25 -6.74 -0.33
C LYS A 264 -17.32 -5.22 -0.23
N ARG A 265 -16.90 -4.64 0.91
CA ARG A 265 -16.83 -3.18 1.07
C ARG A 265 -15.83 -2.55 0.11
N TYR A 266 -14.62 -3.11 -0.02
CA TYR A 266 -13.64 -2.64 -1.01
C TYR A 266 -14.20 -2.70 -2.43
N ALA A 267 -14.82 -3.82 -2.82
CA ALA A 267 -15.41 -3.98 -4.16
C ALA A 267 -16.51 -2.93 -4.44
N GLN A 268 -17.33 -2.58 -3.44
CA GLN A 268 -18.33 -1.52 -3.57
C GLN A 268 -17.68 -0.14 -3.73
N LEU A 269 -16.68 0.17 -2.89
CA LEU A 269 -15.95 1.44 -2.91
C LEU A 269 -15.06 1.63 -4.14
N LEU A 270 -14.80 0.57 -4.90
CA LEU A 270 -14.00 0.61 -6.13
C LEU A 270 -14.83 0.31 -7.39
N SER A 271 -16.14 0.08 -7.23
CA SER A 271 -17.05 -0.16 -8.35
C SER A 271 -17.15 1.06 -9.27
N ASN A 272 -17.35 0.84 -10.57
CA ASN A 272 -17.49 1.93 -11.54
C ASN A 272 -18.76 2.78 -11.32
N GLU A 273 -19.77 2.22 -10.66
CA GLU A 273 -21.05 2.88 -10.36
C GLU A 273 -21.04 3.61 -9.00
N ARG A 274 -19.90 3.65 -8.32
CA ARG A 274 -19.79 4.27 -7.00
C ARG A 274 -19.98 5.79 -7.04
N VAL A 275 -20.41 6.33 -5.90
CA VAL A 275 -20.30 7.77 -5.64
C VAL A 275 -18.85 8.08 -5.25
N PRO A 276 -18.15 9.00 -5.94
CA PRO A 276 -16.82 9.42 -5.55
C PRO A 276 -16.79 9.97 -4.13
N SER A 277 -15.76 9.60 -3.37
CA SER A 277 -15.55 10.09 -2.02
C SER A 277 -15.29 11.59 -2.03
N GLU A 278 -15.71 12.31 -0.98
CA GLU A 278 -15.32 13.70 -0.82
C GLU A 278 -13.79 13.85 -0.78
N LEU A 279 -13.09 12.86 -0.23
CA LEU A 279 -11.63 12.83 -0.13
C LEU A 279 -10.94 12.88 -1.50
N GLU A 280 -11.58 12.41 -2.57
CA GLU A 280 -11.03 12.45 -3.93
C GLU A 280 -10.95 13.87 -4.51
N ARG A 281 -11.55 14.87 -3.85
CA ARG A 281 -11.35 16.28 -4.18
C ARG A 281 -9.92 16.76 -3.86
N ILE A 282 -9.20 16.04 -3.00
CA ILE A 282 -7.80 16.30 -2.69
C ILE A 282 -6.95 15.73 -3.81
N LYS A 283 -6.09 16.58 -4.39
CA LYS A 283 -5.21 16.19 -5.49
C LYS A 283 -4.28 15.08 -5.02
N GLY A 284 -4.37 13.93 -5.68
CA GLY A 284 -3.54 12.75 -5.40
C GLY A 284 -4.26 11.68 -4.57
N ILE A 285 -5.42 11.98 -3.99
CA ILE A 285 -6.28 10.95 -3.39
C ILE A 285 -7.19 10.40 -4.50
N GLY A 286 -6.80 9.25 -5.06
CA GLY A 286 -7.63 8.51 -6.01
C GLY A 286 -8.60 7.54 -5.32
N PRO A 287 -9.44 6.82 -6.09
CA PRO A 287 -10.39 5.82 -5.60
C PRO A 287 -9.79 4.82 -4.60
N VAL A 288 -8.59 4.31 -4.91
CA VAL A 288 -7.92 3.29 -4.09
C VAL A 288 -7.56 3.84 -2.71
N PHE A 289 -6.95 5.03 -2.67
CA PHE A 289 -6.60 5.68 -1.40
C PHE A 289 -7.83 6.15 -0.64
N ALA A 290 -8.85 6.66 -1.33
CA ALA A 290 -10.11 7.00 -0.72
C ALA A 290 -10.77 5.78 -0.05
N ALA A 291 -10.82 4.64 -0.75
CA ALA A 291 -11.37 3.40 -0.20
C ALA A 291 -10.61 2.93 1.06
N ARG A 292 -9.27 2.99 1.06
CA ARG A 292 -8.44 2.67 2.24
C ARG A 292 -8.72 3.61 3.41
N LEU A 293 -8.77 4.91 3.15
CA LEU A 293 -9.08 5.93 4.17
C LEU A 293 -10.47 5.69 4.77
N GLU A 294 -11.47 5.46 3.94
CA GLU A 294 -12.84 5.20 4.39
C GLU A 294 -12.96 3.91 5.21
N LEU A 295 -12.22 2.86 4.83
CA LEU A 295 -12.20 1.62 5.63
C LEU A 295 -11.46 1.78 6.96
N ALA A 296 -10.49 2.69 7.02
CA ALA A 296 -9.88 3.15 8.27
C ALA A 296 -10.77 4.12 9.07
N GLY A 297 -11.99 4.42 8.61
CA GLY A 297 -12.96 5.30 9.28
C GLY A 297 -12.75 6.79 9.00
N ILE A 298 -11.91 7.14 8.03
CA ILE A 298 -11.61 8.51 7.63
C ILE A 298 -12.49 8.84 6.43
N HIS A 299 -13.58 9.58 6.68
CA HIS A 299 -14.56 9.91 5.65
C HIS A 299 -14.63 11.41 5.30
N THR A 300 -13.98 12.26 6.10
CA THR A 300 -14.12 13.73 5.98
C THR A 300 -12.76 14.43 5.92
N PHE A 301 -12.74 15.64 5.37
CA PHE A 301 -11.55 16.49 5.37
C PHE A 301 -11.06 16.80 6.79
N GLN A 302 -11.99 16.98 7.73
CA GLN A 302 -11.66 17.24 9.13
C GLN A 302 -10.89 16.05 9.72
N SER A 303 -11.41 14.83 9.57
CA SER A 303 -10.74 13.61 10.05
C SER A 303 -9.37 13.44 9.40
N LEU A 304 -9.25 13.67 8.09
CA LEU A 304 -7.97 13.57 7.38
C LEU A 304 -6.95 14.61 7.86
N SER A 305 -7.39 15.83 8.17
CA SER A 305 -6.52 16.94 8.58
C SER A 305 -5.89 16.78 9.97
N GLN A 306 -6.50 15.93 10.81
CA GLN A 306 -6.09 15.64 12.18
C GLN A 306 -5.09 14.48 12.27
N LEU A 307 -4.94 13.70 11.20
CA LEU A 307 -3.97 12.62 11.16
C LEU A 307 -2.53 13.15 11.10
N SER A 308 -1.61 12.34 11.60
CA SER A 308 -0.17 12.50 11.38
C SER A 308 0.30 11.75 10.13
N GLU A 309 1.46 12.11 9.60
CA GLU A 309 2.08 11.37 8.50
C GLU A 309 2.32 9.90 8.86
N ALA A 310 2.67 9.62 10.11
CA ALA A 310 2.88 8.25 10.59
C ALA A 310 1.58 7.42 10.52
N GLN A 311 0.45 8.01 10.94
CA GLN A 311 -0.86 7.34 10.85
C GLN A 311 -1.31 7.16 9.40
N LEU A 312 -1.09 8.16 8.54
CA LEU A 312 -1.39 8.03 7.11
C LEU A 312 -0.54 6.95 6.45
N ARG A 313 0.74 6.83 6.80
CA ARG A 313 1.60 5.73 6.33
C ARG A 313 1.12 4.37 6.84
N GLU A 314 0.62 4.29 8.07
CA GLU A 314 0.05 3.04 8.59
C GLU A 314 -1.22 2.63 7.83
N ILE A 315 -2.09 3.59 7.50
CA ILE A 315 -3.36 3.33 6.79
C ILE A 315 -3.15 3.04 5.30
N ILE A 316 -2.27 3.79 4.65
CA ILE A 316 -2.07 3.73 3.18
C ILE A 316 -1.01 2.70 2.79
N GLY A 317 -0.03 2.46 3.67
CA GLY A 317 1.13 1.60 3.46
C GLY A 317 2.46 2.34 3.63
N GLU A 318 3.45 1.67 4.24
CA GLU A 318 4.79 2.25 4.49
C GLU A 318 5.56 2.59 3.21
N ALA A 319 5.26 1.90 2.11
CA ALA A 319 5.96 2.05 0.83
C ALA A 319 5.38 3.15 -0.08
N GLY A 320 4.29 3.80 0.32
CA GLY A 320 3.79 5.01 -0.35
C GLY A 320 4.73 6.21 -0.18
N TRP A 321 5.79 6.09 0.62
CA TRP A 321 6.85 7.08 0.70
C TRP A 321 7.93 6.73 -0.31
N PRO A 322 8.16 7.54 -1.36
CA PRO A 322 7.84 8.98 -1.49
C PRO A 322 6.72 9.28 -2.51
N LEU A 323 6.10 8.23 -3.06
CA LEU A 323 5.01 8.26 -4.04
C LEU A 323 3.80 9.13 -3.64
N VAL A 324 3.58 9.32 -2.34
CA VAL A 324 2.40 9.96 -1.77
C VAL A 324 2.81 11.18 -0.94
N ASN A 325 2.36 12.37 -1.38
CA ASN A 325 2.56 13.62 -0.66
C ASN A 325 1.53 13.78 0.48
N TYR A 326 1.74 13.03 1.58
CA TYR A 326 0.89 13.08 2.77
C TYR A 326 0.76 14.50 3.34
N ALA A 327 1.85 15.25 3.39
CA ALA A 327 1.86 16.65 3.84
C ALA A 327 0.91 17.52 2.99
N GLY A 328 0.94 17.34 1.67
CA GLY A 328 0.07 18.01 0.72
C GLY A 328 -1.40 17.66 0.91
N TRP A 329 -1.72 16.40 1.16
CA TRP A 329 -3.08 15.94 1.43
C TRP A 329 -3.65 16.58 2.70
N MET A 330 -2.90 16.53 3.81
CA MET A 330 -3.32 17.14 5.07
C MET A 330 -3.50 18.67 4.92
N ALA A 331 -2.59 19.35 4.23
CA ALA A 331 -2.69 20.78 3.99
C ALA A 331 -3.88 21.15 3.08
N GLN A 332 -4.22 20.33 2.09
CA GLN A 332 -5.42 20.52 1.27
C GLN A 332 -6.70 20.25 2.07
N ALA A 333 -6.72 19.20 2.90
CA ALA A 333 -7.85 18.89 3.77
C ALA A 333 -8.17 20.02 4.76
N ARG A 334 -7.15 20.63 5.38
CA ARG A 334 -7.33 21.81 6.25
C ARG A 334 -8.00 22.95 5.51
N ARG A 335 -7.51 23.28 4.31
CA ARG A 335 -8.08 24.36 3.47
C ARG A 335 -9.52 24.09 3.03
N LEU A 336 -9.90 22.82 2.84
CA LEU A 336 -11.25 22.43 2.46
C LEU A 336 -12.22 22.39 3.65
N THR A 337 -11.71 22.22 4.87
CA THR A 337 -12.50 22.31 6.11
C THR A 337 -12.83 23.75 6.50
N GLU A 338 -11.96 24.71 6.13
CA GLU A 338 -12.09 26.14 6.48
C GLU A 338 -12.98 26.95 5.51
N ARG A 339 -13.53 26.32 4.47
CA ARG A 339 -14.38 26.96 3.44
C ARG A 339 -15.86 26.69 3.67
#